data_AF-A0A7J3G5D1-F1
#
_entry.id   AF-A0A7J3G5D1-F1
#
_cell.length_a   1.000
_cell.length_b   1.000
_cell.length_c   1.000
_cell.angle_alpha   90.00
_cell.angle_beta   90.00
_cell.angle_gamma   90.00
#
_symmetry.space_group_name_H-M   'P 1'
#
loop_
_entity.id
_entity.type
_entity.pdbx_description
1 polymer ?
#
loop_
_entity_poly.entity_id
_entity_poly.type
_entity_poly.pdbx_seq_one_letter_code
_entity_poly.pdbx_strand_id
1 'polypeptide(L)'
;MSSDNNRERAQTYKVTFQILLEQLLGFGVIKIDEIREDDKKFLDILRQTVESLLKKYGKSGDGVFVARRPNDVSNNTVKDNDLEDELVNYLNEQGGQFQAGKAKPTAGYPNIVVRKGGEVFCYIDVKVTSRSVTGSARDIYISPGPPTGMSVTVTDGKIMLSFQIKKGNLYRKVEQQARHLILLFRVENVGEYTVTGTRANKWKLLGCRVYDVSGLILKTKIEFNSSFKDLDETGKRLLTVGS
;
A
#
# COMPACT_ATOMS: atom_id res chain seq x y z
N MET A 1 20.95 42.77 -9.02
CA MET A 1 20.69 42.08 -7.74
C MET A 1 19.63 41.01 -7.99
N SER A 2 20.05 39.81 -8.39
CA SER A 2 19.14 38.65 -8.49
C SER A 2 19.09 37.98 -7.13
N SER A 3 17.92 37.97 -6.51
CA SER A 3 17.67 37.20 -5.30
C SER A 3 17.63 35.71 -5.68
N ASP A 4 18.76 35.02 -5.50
CA ASP A 4 18.83 33.57 -5.51
C ASP A 4 17.97 33.04 -4.35
N ASN A 5 16.73 32.69 -4.67
CA ASN A 5 15.86 31.92 -3.80
C ASN A 5 16.33 30.46 -3.79
N ASN A 6 17.50 30.23 -3.17
CA ASN A 6 17.96 28.91 -2.78
C ASN A 6 17.07 28.40 -1.64
N ARG A 7 15.88 27.90 -1.98
CA ARG A 7 15.11 27.06 -1.06
C ARG A 7 15.88 25.77 -0.89
N GLU A 8 16.65 25.67 0.20
CA GLU A 8 17.17 24.39 0.68
C GLU A 8 16.00 23.42 0.76
N ARG A 9 15.99 22.45 -0.15
CA ARG A 9 14.98 21.39 -0.14
C ARG A 9 15.25 20.54 1.11
N ALA A 10 14.20 20.31 1.90
CA ALA A 10 14.27 19.42 3.05
C ALA A 10 15.02 18.13 2.69
N GLN A 11 16.08 17.84 3.43
CA GLN A 11 16.93 16.68 3.22
C GLN A 11 16.07 15.41 3.31
N THR A 12 15.95 14.69 2.20
CA THR A 12 15.12 13.48 2.14
C THR A 12 15.99 12.30 2.57
N TYR A 13 15.68 11.70 3.72
CA TYR A 13 16.35 10.49 4.17
C TYR A 13 15.86 9.31 3.32
N LYS A 14 16.80 8.62 2.67
CA LYS A 14 16.54 7.40 1.92
C LYS A 14 16.70 6.21 2.86
N VAL A 15 15.61 5.50 3.13
CA VAL A 15 15.62 4.27 3.95
C VAL A 15 15.12 3.14 3.07
N THR A 16 15.76 1.97 3.11
CA THR A 16 15.25 0.81 2.38
C THR A 16 14.02 0.25 3.09
N PHE A 17 13.09 -0.30 2.32
CA PHE A 17 11.87 -0.92 2.86
C PHE A 17 12.20 -2.03 3.87
N GLN A 18 13.24 -2.82 3.61
CA GLN A 18 13.76 -3.82 4.53
C GLN A 18 14.18 -3.21 5.87
N ILE A 19 15.06 -2.20 5.87
CA ILE A 19 15.51 -1.55 7.12
C ILE A 19 14.31 -1.00 7.90
N LEU A 20 13.34 -0.40 7.20
CA LEU A 20 12.15 0.13 7.86
C LEU A 20 11.34 -0.98 8.55
N LEU A 21 11.08 -2.11 7.89
CA LEU A 21 10.34 -3.22 8.51
C LEU A 21 11.10 -3.87 9.67
N GLU A 22 12.42 -4.03 9.54
CA GLU A 22 13.26 -4.56 10.61
C GLU A 22 13.21 -3.65 11.84
N GLN A 23 13.31 -2.33 11.66
CA GLN A 23 13.27 -1.37 12.76
C GLN A 23 11.88 -1.28 13.41
N LEU A 24 10.81 -1.39 12.62
CA LEU A 24 9.45 -1.33 13.16
C LEU A 24 9.05 -2.65 13.84
N LEU A 25 9.34 -3.80 13.23
CA LEU A 25 8.74 -5.07 13.60
C LEU A 25 9.73 -6.13 14.09
N GLY A 26 11.03 -5.94 13.84
CA GLY A 26 12.04 -6.98 14.04
C GLY A 26 12.05 -8.05 12.95
N PHE A 27 11.33 -7.86 11.85
CA PHE A 27 11.26 -8.82 10.74
C PHE A 27 11.98 -8.31 9.50
N GLY A 28 12.84 -9.16 8.93
CA GLY A 28 13.48 -8.93 7.64
C GLY A 28 12.53 -9.15 6.46
N VAL A 29 12.98 -8.70 5.28
CA VAL A 29 12.30 -8.92 4.00
C VAL A 29 13.09 -9.95 3.21
N ILE A 30 12.44 -11.07 2.88
CA ILE A 30 13.03 -12.10 2.03
C ILE A 30 12.88 -11.66 0.58
N LYS A 31 14.01 -11.54 -0.14
CA LYS A 31 14.02 -11.26 -1.58
C LYS A 31 13.42 -12.44 -2.36
N ILE A 32 12.64 -12.15 -3.41
CA ILE A 32 12.19 -13.18 -4.35
C ILE A 32 13.37 -13.63 -5.21
N ASP A 33 13.52 -14.94 -5.34
CA ASP A 33 14.58 -15.56 -6.13
C ASP A 33 13.99 -16.56 -7.13
N GLU A 34 14.00 -16.19 -8.42
CA GLU A 34 13.45 -17.01 -9.52
C GLU A 34 14.17 -18.35 -9.71
N ILE A 35 15.35 -18.55 -9.12
CA ILE A 35 16.07 -19.82 -9.13
C ILE A 35 15.43 -20.80 -8.11
N ARG A 36 14.85 -20.28 -7.02
CA ARG A 36 14.17 -21.12 -6.02
C ARG A 36 12.86 -21.63 -6.58
N GLU A 37 12.68 -22.94 -6.52
CA GLU A 37 11.53 -23.62 -7.15
C GLU A 37 10.17 -23.08 -6.64
N ASP A 38 10.04 -22.84 -5.33
CA ASP A 38 8.80 -22.31 -4.76
C ASP A 38 8.50 -20.88 -5.21
N ASP A 39 9.51 -20.03 -5.30
CA ASP A 39 9.36 -18.64 -5.72
C ASP A 39 8.95 -18.60 -7.19
N LYS A 40 9.61 -19.41 -8.04
CA LYS A 40 9.25 -19.56 -9.44
C LYS A 40 7.81 -20.05 -9.61
N LYS A 41 7.43 -21.12 -8.92
CA LYS A 41 6.05 -21.65 -8.93
C LYS A 41 5.04 -20.59 -8.50
N PHE A 42 5.34 -19.86 -7.43
CA PHE A 42 4.47 -18.79 -6.95
C PHE A 42 4.33 -17.65 -7.96
N LEU A 43 5.43 -17.23 -8.60
CA LEU A 43 5.39 -16.20 -9.64
C LEU A 43 4.61 -16.64 -10.88
N ASP A 44 4.70 -17.93 -11.26
CA ASP A 44 3.91 -18.48 -12.37
C ASP A 44 2.41 -18.50 -12.04
N ILE A 45 2.03 -18.89 -10.82
CA ILE A 45 0.64 -18.80 -10.33
C ILE A 45 0.16 -17.34 -10.33
N LEU A 46 0.97 -16.42 -9.80
CA LEU A 46 0.64 -15.00 -9.76
C LEU A 46 0.45 -14.42 -11.17
N ARG A 47 1.28 -14.83 -12.14
CA ARG A 47 1.14 -14.45 -13.55
C ARG A 47 -0.19 -14.94 -14.11
N GLN A 48 -0.52 -16.22 -13.93
CA GLN A 48 -1.78 -16.80 -14.38
C GLN A 48 -2.99 -16.14 -13.72
N THR A 49 -2.88 -15.72 -12.46
CA THR A 49 -3.95 -15.04 -11.72
C THR A 49 -4.20 -13.67 -12.34
N VAL A 50 -3.13 -12.89 -12.57
CA VAL A 50 -3.21 -11.59 -13.22
C VAL A 50 -3.78 -11.70 -14.64
N GLU A 51 -3.37 -12.71 -15.41
CA GLU A 51 -3.90 -12.96 -16.75
C GLU A 51 -5.40 -13.28 -16.74
N SER A 52 -5.86 -14.12 -15.81
CA SER A 52 -7.28 -14.42 -15.63
C SER A 52 -8.09 -13.17 -15.28
N LEU A 53 -7.58 -12.35 -14.36
CA LEU A 53 -8.20 -11.06 -14.01
C LEU A 53 -8.28 -10.12 -15.20
N LEU A 54 -7.22 -10.00 -15.99
CA LEU A 54 -7.20 -9.16 -17.18
C LEU A 54 -8.12 -9.71 -18.29
N LYS A 55 -8.28 -11.02 -18.38
CA LYS A 55 -9.24 -11.63 -19.31
C LYS A 55 -10.68 -11.30 -18.93
N LYS A 56 -11.02 -11.38 -17.63
CA LYS A 56 -12.38 -11.13 -17.13
C LYS A 56 -12.71 -9.64 -17.01
N TYR A 57 -11.83 -8.84 -16.42
CA TYR A 57 -12.07 -7.43 -16.09
C TYR A 57 -11.31 -6.44 -16.99
N GLY A 58 -10.56 -6.93 -17.97
CA GLY A 58 -9.85 -6.08 -18.92
C GLY A 58 -10.73 -5.59 -20.07
N LYS A 59 -10.11 -4.91 -21.05
CA LYS A 59 -10.81 -4.26 -22.17
C LYS A 59 -11.80 -5.17 -22.91
N SER A 60 -11.38 -6.39 -23.20
CA SER A 60 -12.16 -7.41 -23.92
C SER A 60 -13.06 -8.27 -23.02
N GLY A 61 -12.91 -8.19 -21.70
CA GLY A 61 -13.71 -8.96 -20.76
C GLY A 61 -15.12 -8.38 -20.55
N ASP A 62 -16.01 -9.15 -19.96
CA ASP A 62 -17.37 -8.75 -19.61
C ASP A 62 -17.48 -8.14 -18.20
N GLY A 63 -16.51 -8.45 -17.33
CA GLY A 63 -16.41 -7.92 -15.98
C GLY A 63 -16.06 -6.44 -15.92
N VAL A 64 -16.64 -5.75 -14.94
CA VAL A 64 -16.31 -4.37 -14.58
C VAL A 64 -16.33 -4.21 -13.07
N PHE A 65 -15.41 -3.41 -12.53
CA PHE A 65 -15.48 -2.98 -11.14
C PHE A 65 -16.31 -1.70 -11.05
N VAL A 66 -17.20 -1.60 -10.07
CA VAL A 66 -17.97 -0.37 -9.83
C VAL A 66 -17.44 0.29 -8.57
N ALA A 67 -16.86 1.48 -8.71
CA ALA A 67 -16.24 2.18 -7.59
C ALA A 67 -16.26 3.70 -7.80
N ARG A 68 -16.25 4.49 -6.73
CA ARG A 68 -16.27 5.96 -6.84
C ARG A 68 -14.97 6.51 -7.41
N ARG A 69 -13.83 6.01 -6.94
CA ARG A 69 -12.48 6.43 -7.36
C ARG A 69 -11.67 5.22 -7.85
N PRO A 70 -10.59 5.43 -8.64
CA PRO A 70 -9.74 4.34 -9.10
C PRO A 70 -9.18 3.48 -7.95
N ASN A 71 -8.79 4.09 -6.83
CA ASN A 71 -8.23 3.37 -5.69
C ASN A 71 -9.28 2.55 -4.92
N ASP A 72 -10.56 2.92 -5.05
CA ASP A 72 -11.65 2.20 -4.40
C ASP A 72 -11.93 0.86 -5.10
N VAL A 73 -11.43 0.67 -6.33
CA VAL A 73 -11.48 -0.63 -7.03
C VAL A 73 -10.75 -1.72 -6.23
N SER A 74 -9.73 -1.36 -5.45
CA SER A 74 -8.94 -2.32 -4.67
C SER A 74 -9.77 -3.02 -3.60
N ASN A 75 -10.49 -2.25 -2.78
CA ASN A 75 -11.12 -2.75 -1.54
C ASN A 75 -12.42 -2.05 -1.13
N ASN A 76 -13.05 -1.31 -2.04
CA ASN A 76 -14.23 -0.49 -1.75
C ASN A 76 -15.12 -0.32 -2.99
N THR A 77 -15.33 -1.43 -3.72
CA THR A 77 -16.31 -1.48 -4.79
C THR A 77 -17.71 -1.38 -4.20
N VAL A 78 -18.62 -0.75 -4.92
CA VAL A 78 -20.02 -0.56 -4.50
C VAL A 78 -20.94 -1.67 -5.01
N LYS A 79 -20.40 -2.55 -5.86
CA LYS A 79 -21.12 -3.66 -6.48
C LYS A 79 -20.16 -4.84 -6.56
N ASP A 80 -20.63 -6.00 -6.10
CA ASP A 80 -19.92 -7.28 -6.15
C ASP A 80 -18.55 -7.25 -5.41
N ASN A 81 -17.72 -8.26 -5.66
CA ASN A 81 -16.37 -8.38 -5.09
C ASN A 81 -15.47 -7.21 -5.50
N ASP A 82 -14.56 -6.82 -4.60
CA ASP A 82 -13.48 -5.91 -4.92
C ASP A 82 -12.29 -6.63 -5.62
N LEU A 83 -11.31 -5.87 -6.11
CA LEU A 83 -10.16 -6.47 -6.79
C LEU A 83 -9.32 -7.35 -5.85
N GLU A 84 -9.20 -7.01 -4.56
CA GLU A 84 -8.49 -7.83 -3.58
C GLU A 84 -9.20 -9.16 -3.33
N ASP A 85 -10.54 -9.18 -3.31
CA ASP A 85 -11.35 -10.39 -3.22
C ASP A 85 -11.15 -11.29 -4.46
N GLU A 86 -11.25 -10.72 -5.66
CA GLU A 86 -11.04 -11.48 -6.90
C GLU A 86 -9.60 -12.02 -6.99
N LEU A 87 -8.59 -11.24 -6.58
CA LEU A 87 -7.20 -11.69 -6.50
C LEU A 87 -7.05 -12.90 -5.57
N VAL A 88 -7.64 -12.85 -4.38
CA VAL A 88 -7.61 -13.96 -3.42
C VAL A 88 -8.29 -15.20 -4.01
N ASN A 89 -9.44 -15.04 -4.67
CA ASN A 89 -10.16 -16.15 -5.28
C ASN A 89 -9.32 -16.83 -6.37
N TYR A 90 -8.81 -16.06 -7.34
CA TYR A 90 -7.97 -16.62 -8.42
C TYR A 90 -6.65 -17.22 -7.91
N LEU A 91 -6.02 -16.59 -6.92
CA LEU A 91 -4.82 -17.15 -6.28
C LEU A 91 -5.11 -18.50 -5.62
N ASN A 92 -6.29 -18.66 -4.99
CA ASN A 92 -6.66 -19.92 -4.35
C ASN A 92 -7.09 -20.99 -5.37
N GLU A 93 -7.78 -20.60 -6.44
CA GLU A 93 -8.16 -21.50 -7.53
C GLU A 93 -6.93 -22.09 -8.24
N GLN A 94 -5.88 -21.30 -8.40
CA GLN A 94 -4.63 -21.69 -9.06
C GLN A 94 -3.53 -22.14 -8.09
N GLY A 95 -3.73 -21.91 -6.78
CA GLY A 95 -2.66 -21.81 -5.78
C GLY A 95 -1.94 -23.09 -5.45
N GLY A 96 -2.55 -24.26 -5.71
CA GLY A 96 -1.99 -25.55 -5.34
C GLY A 96 -1.65 -25.60 -3.84
N GLN A 97 -0.35 -25.51 -3.51
CA GLN A 97 0.15 -25.48 -2.13
C GLN A 97 0.07 -24.10 -1.44
N PHE A 98 -0.22 -23.04 -2.19
CA PHE A 98 -0.30 -21.67 -1.70
C PHE A 98 -1.76 -21.30 -1.39
N GLN A 99 -1.97 -20.68 -0.23
CA GLN A 99 -3.29 -20.24 0.25
C GLN A 99 -3.27 -18.74 0.49
N ALA A 100 -4.06 -18.00 -0.25
CA ALA A 100 -4.21 -16.55 -0.14
C ALA A 100 -5.41 -16.18 0.75
N GLY A 101 -5.29 -15.08 1.47
CA GLY A 101 -6.38 -14.46 2.20
C GLY A 101 -6.13 -12.98 2.46
N LYS A 102 -7.19 -12.19 2.66
CA LYS A 102 -7.04 -10.78 3.03
C LYS A 102 -6.38 -10.65 4.39
N ALA A 103 -5.36 -9.79 4.47
CA ALA A 103 -4.71 -9.46 5.73
C ALA A 103 -5.67 -8.65 6.61
N LYS A 104 -5.73 -8.99 7.91
CA LYS A 104 -6.60 -8.33 8.89
C LYS A 104 -5.79 -7.49 9.88
N PRO A 105 -6.27 -6.30 10.29
CA PRO A 105 -7.53 -5.62 9.90
C PRO A 105 -7.51 -5.15 8.44
N THR A 106 -8.63 -4.84 7.79
CA THR A 106 -8.63 -4.55 6.33
C THR A 106 -7.77 -3.34 5.93
N ALA A 107 -7.69 -2.31 6.77
CA ALA A 107 -6.93 -1.08 6.46
C ALA A 107 -5.41 -1.22 6.62
N GLY A 108 -4.66 -0.54 5.75
CA GLY A 108 -3.20 -0.43 5.78
C GLY A 108 -2.46 -1.58 5.10
N TYR A 109 -1.14 -1.49 5.07
CA TYR A 109 -0.25 -2.51 4.47
C TYR A 109 -0.05 -3.72 5.38
N PRO A 110 0.09 -4.96 4.83
CA PRO A 110 -0.23 -5.40 3.46
C PRO A 110 -1.74 -5.64 3.25
N ASN A 111 -2.16 -5.87 2.01
CA ASN A 111 -3.55 -6.19 1.65
C ASN A 111 -3.86 -7.68 1.76
N ILE A 112 -2.96 -8.53 1.28
CA ILE A 112 -3.14 -9.98 1.14
C ILE A 112 -1.96 -10.70 1.81
N VAL A 113 -2.26 -11.81 2.47
CA VAL A 113 -1.30 -12.80 3.00
C VAL A 113 -1.42 -14.06 2.16
N VAL A 114 -0.27 -14.59 1.73
CA VAL A 114 -0.18 -15.91 1.11
C VAL A 114 0.61 -16.82 2.04
N ARG A 115 0.04 -17.97 2.37
CA ARG A 115 0.65 -19.01 3.21
C ARG A 115 0.98 -20.26 2.41
N LYS A 116 2.03 -20.95 2.83
CA LYS A 116 2.40 -22.29 2.34
C LYS A 116 2.67 -23.17 3.54
N GLY A 117 1.94 -24.27 3.70
CA GLY A 117 2.09 -25.15 4.88
C GLY A 117 1.80 -24.46 6.22
N GLY A 118 0.90 -23.46 6.24
CA GLY A 118 0.54 -22.69 7.44
C GLY A 118 1.45 -21.48 7.71
N GLU A 119 2.68 -21.46 7.20
CA GLU A 119 3.61 -20.34 7.36
C GLU A 119 3.35 -19.24 6.32
N VAL A 120 3.63 -17.98 6.67
CA VAL A 120 3.53 -16.88 5.70
C VAL A 120 4.66 -17.00 4.68
N PHE A 121 4.27 -17.17 3.42
CA PHE A 121 5.19 -17.25 2.29
C PHE A 121 5.45 -15.86 1.69
N CYS A 122 4.37 -15.09 1.47
CA CYS A 122 4.44 -13.77 0.84
C CYS A 122 3.32 -12.85 1.36
N TYR A 123 3.66 -11.58 1.55
CA TYR A 123 2.72 -10.49 1.71
C TYR A 123 2.55 -9.76 0.38
N ILE A 124 1.32 -9.44 0.00
CA ILE A 124 1.00 -8.69 -1.21
C ILE A 124 0.28 -7.40 -0.84
N ASP A 125 0.76 -6.28 -1.37
CA ASP A 125 0.08 -4.99 -1.34
C ASP A 125 -0.47 -4.67 -2.72
N VAL A 126 -1.74 -4.29 -2.77
CA VAL A 126 -2.47 -4.01 -4.00
C VAL A 126 -2.61 -2.50 -4.14
N LYS A 127 -2.22 -1.99 -5.30
CA LYS A 127 -2.30 -0.57 -5.63
C LYS A 127 -3.01 -0.42 -6.95
N VAL A 128 -4.00 0.46 -6.98
CA VAL A 128 -4.77 0.76 -8.20
C VAL A 128 -4.61 2.23 -8.58
N THR A 129 -4.36 2.49 -9.86
CA THR A 129 -4.20 3.85 -10.39
C THR A 129 -4.84 4.00 -11.77
N SER A 130 -5.38 5.19 -12.06
CA SER A 130 -5.78 5.59 -13.42
C SER A 130 -4.70 6.43 -14.14
N ARG A 131 -3.58 6.72 -13.47
CA ARG A 131 -2.50 7.55 -14.04
C ARG A 131 -1.72 6.80 -15.11
N SER A 132 -1.10 7.56 -16.02
CA SER A 132 -0.08 7.05 -16.95
C SER A 132 1.19 6.66 -16.18
N VAL A 133 2.02 5.83 -16.84
CA VAL A 133 3.22 5.20 -16.26
C VAL A 133 4.27 6.19 -15.74
N THR A 134 4.23 7.45 -16.19
CA THR A 134 5.22 8.49 -15.85
C THR A 134 4.97 9.18 -14.50
N GLY A 135 3.87 8.87 -13.81
CA GLY A 135 3.63 9.35 -12.46
C GLY A 135 4.31 8.49 -11.39
N SER A 136 4.65 9.08 -10.24
CA SER A 136 5.03 8.29 -9.06
C SER A 136 3.94 7.25 -8.79
N ALA A 137 4.35 6.00 -8.54
CA ALA A 137 3.47 5.05 -7.87
C ALA A 137 2.92 5.74 -6.60
N ARG A 138 1.65 5.46 -6.25
CA ARG A 138 1.10 5.99 -5.00
C ARG A 138 1.98 5.56 -3.84
N ASP A 139 2.09 6.43 -2.84
CA ASP A 139 2.90 6.19 -1.67
C ASP A 139 2.52 4.87 -0.99
N ILE A 140 3.51 4.12 -0.53
CA ILE A 140 3.29 3.00 0.38
C ILE A 140 3.08 3.61 1.75
N TYR A 141 1.83 3.60 2.22
CA TYR A 141 1.50 4.07 3.56
C TYR A 141 1.84 2.99 4.57
N ILE A 142 3.04 3.10 5.15
CA ILE A 142 3.44 2.35 6.32
C ILE A 142 3.10 3.24 7.51
N SER A 143 1.96 2.98 8.15
CA SER A 143 1.57 3.71 9.36
C SER A 143 2.11 2.96 10.57
N PRO A 144 3.21 3.41 11.19
CA PRO A 144 3.46 3.05 12.57
C PRO A 144 2.24 3.54 13.38
N GLY A 145 1.82 2.78 14.40
CA GLY A 145 0.69 3.22 15.22
C GLY A 145 1.00 4.57 15.90
N PRO A 146 0.01 5.18 16.57
CA PRO A 146 0.15 6.53 17.10
C PRO A 146 1.35 6.61 18.06
N PRO A 147 2.14 7.71 18.01
CA PRO A 147 3.22 7.91 18.95
C PRO A 147 2.67 7.97 20.39
N THR A 148 3.30 7.26 21.30
CA THR A 148 2.98 7.22 22.73
C THR A 148 3.97 8.00 23.58
N GLY A 149 5.12 8.33 23.01
CA GLY A 149 6.17 9.09 23.68
C GLY A 149 7.12 9.67 22.65
N MET A 150 7.74 10.78 23.01
CA MET A 150 8.79 11.40 22.23
C MET A 150 9.94 11.75 23.16
N SER A 151 11.16 11.47 22.73
CA SER A 151 12.37 11.95 23.37
C SER A 151 13.20 12.72 22.37
N VAL A 152 13.89 13.74 22.86
CA VAL A 152 14.77 14.58 22.07
C VAL A 152 16.16 14.41 22.65
N THR A 153 17.11 14.05 21.81
CA THR A 153 18.52 14.00 22.16
C THR A 153 19.30 14.93 21.25
N VAL A 154 20.22 15.69 21.81
CA VAL A 154 21.11 16.57 21.04
C VAL A 154 22.50 16.00 21.16
N THR A 155 23.12 15.66 20.03
CA THR A 155 24.47 15.10 19.98
C THR A 155 25.20 15.69 18.78
N ASP A 156 26.37 16.28 19.00
CA ASP A 156 27.20 16.92 17.96
C ASP A 156 26.45 17.94 17.10
N GLY A 157 25.59 18.76 17.72
CA GLY A 157 24.76 19.75 17.02
C GLY A 157 23.61 19.15 16.20
N LYS A 158 23.40 17.83 16.25
CA LYS A 158 22.25 17.14 15.62
C LYS A 158 21.15 16.94 16.65
N ILE A 159 19.93 17.33 16.31
CA ILE A 159 18.73 17.03 17.08
C ILE A 159 18.18 15.69 16.59
N MET A 160 18.23 14.67 17.44
CA MET A 160 17.58 13.38 17.22
C MET A 160 16.22 13.36 17.93
N LEU A 161 15.16 13.20 17.15
CA LEU A 161 13.81 12.97 17.65
C LEU A 161 13.53 11.47 17.62
N SER A 162 13.29 10.89 18.79
CA SER A 162 12.97 9.47 18.95
C SER A 162 11.53 9.32 19.41
N PHE A 163 10.72 8.61 18.64
CA PHE A 163 9.32 8.37 18.94
C PHE A 163 9.12 6.94 19.43
N GLN A 164 8.45 6.79 20.56
CA GLN A 164 7.83 5.53 20.95
C GLN A 164 6.48 5.46 20.24
N ILE A 165 6.21 4.35 19.57
CA ILE A 165 5.00 4.16 18.77
C ILE A 165 4.17 3.02 19.34
N LYS A 166 2.85 3.20 19.42
CA LYS A 166 1.93 2.10 19.71
C LYS A 166 1.94 1.13 18.54
N LYS A 167 1.75 -0.16 18.82
CA LYS A 167 1.57 -1.16 17.77
C LYS A 167 0.33 -0.84 16.92
N GLY A 168 0.55 -0.44 15.67
CA GLY A 168 -0.49 -0.17 14.65
C GLY A 168 -0.88 -1.42 13.86
N ASN A 169 -1.62 -1.22 12.76
CA ASN A 169 -2.09 -2.32 11.90
C ASN A 169 -0.93 -3.14 11.32
N LEU A 170 0.19 -2.49 11.00
CA LEU A 170 1.37 -3.15 10.47
C LEU A 170 1.84 -4.31 11.37
N TYR A 171 1.89 -4.09 12.70
CA TYR A 171 2.27 -5.11 13.68
C TYR A 171 1.29 -6.29 13.78
N ARG A 172 0.03 -6.07 13.39
CA ARG A 172 -1.01 -7.11 13.42
C ARG A 172 -1.04 -7.93 12.14
N LYS A 173 -0.57 -7.35 11.03
CA LYS A 173 -0.62 -7.97 9.71
C LYS A 173 0.68 -8.68 9.33
N VAL A 174 1.82 -8.12 9.71
CA VAL A 174 3.13 -8.69 9.43
C VAL A 174 3.59 -9.41 10.68
N GLU A 175 3.52 -10.74 10.63
CA GLU A 175 3.67 -11.65 11.76
C GLU A 175 5.03 -12.36 11.76
N GLN A 176 5.69 -12.41 10.60
CA GLN A 176 6.99 -13.04 10.42
C GLN A 176 7.72 -12.45 9.21
N GLN A 177 9.01 -12.76 9.09
CA GLN A 177 9.78 -12.49 7.87
C GLN A 177 9.18 -13.28 6.70
N ALA A 178 9.00 -12.61 5.56
CA ALA A 178 8.49 -13.23 4.34
C ALA A 178 8.88 -12.41 3.11
N ARG A 179 8.42 -12.85 1.94
CA ARG A 179 8.51 -12.06 0.71
C ARG A 179 7.47 -10.96 0.73
N HIS A 180 7.77 -9.84 0.08
CA HIS A 180 6.85 -8.72 -0.01
C HIS A 180 6.76 -8.26 -1.47
N LEU A 181 5.53 -8.23 -1.99
CA LEU A 181 5.24 -7.83 -3.36
C LEU A 181 4.26 -6.67 -3.40
N ILE A 182 4.44 -5.80 -4.40
CA ILE A 182 3.41 -4.83 -4.81
C ILE A 182 2.85 -5.24 -6.17
N LEU A 183 1.53 -5.34 -6.23
CA LEU A 183 0.77 -5.44 -7.47
C LEU A 183 0.17 -4.07 -7.80
N LEU A 184 0.70 -3.44 -8.84
CA LEU A 184 0.20 -2.16 -9.34
C LEU A 184 -0.69 -2.36 -10.56
N PHE A 185 -2.00 -2.31 -10.34
CA PHE A 185 -2.99 -2.34 -11.40
C PHE A 185 -3.26 -0.95 -11.97
N ARG A 186 -3.34 -0.89 -13.29
CA ARG A 186 -3.84 0.28 -14.01
C ARG A 186 -5.29 0.06 -14.39
N VAL A 187 -6.11 1.11 -14.25
CA VAL A 187 -7.53 1.08 -14.60
C VAL A 187 -7.90 2.25 -15.51
N GLU A 188 -8.91 2.03 -16.35
CA GLU A 188 -9.59 3.07 -17.10
C GLU A 188 -11.06 3.16 -16.68
N ASN A 189 -11.57 4.39 -16.62
CA ASN A 189 -13.00 4.63 -16.45
C ASN A 189 -13.68 4.38 -17.80
N VAL A 190 -14.67 3.49 -17.83
CA VAL A 190 -15.42 3.13 -19.05
C VAL A 190 -16.89 3.57 -19.01
N GLY A 191 -17.27 4.36 -18.01
CA GLY A 191 -18.59 4.98 -17.92
C GLY A 191 -19.07 5.20 -16.49
N GLU A 192 -20.15 5.94 -16.37
CA GLU A 192 -20.80 6.18 -15.08
C GLU A 192 -21.70 4.99 -14.67
N TYR A 193 -21.94 4.89 -13.37
CA TYR A 193 -22.88 3.94 -12.77
C TYR A 193 -23.63 4.64 -11.64
N THR A 194 -24.94 4.41 -11.51
CA THR A 194 -25.71 4.90 -10.37
C THR A 194 -26.26 3.71 -9.58
N VAL A 195 -25.84 3.58 -8.31
CA VAL A 195 -26.47 2.66 -7.35
C VAL A 195 -27.35 3.52 -6.45
N THR A 196 -28.66 3.30 -6.39
CA THR A 196 -29.56 3.92 -5.38
C THR A 196 -29.38 5.44 -5.20
N GLY A 197 -29.18 6.18 -6.30
CA GLY A 197 -28.97 7.64 -6.29
C GLY A 197 -27.53 8.11 -5.97
N THR A 198 -26.62 7.19 -5.64
CA THR A 198 -25.18 7.47 -5.49
C THR A 198 -24.47 7.24 -6.82
N ARG A 199 -23.73 8.26 -7.28
CA ARG A 199 -22.86 8.16 -8.47
C ARG A 199 -21.58 7.39 -8.16
N ALA A 200 -21.24 6.47 -9.06
CA ALA A 200 -20.01 5.71 -9.12
C ALA A 200 -19.53 5.60 -10.58
N ASN A 201 -18.39 4.98 -10.79
CA ASN A 201 -17.79 4.78 -12.10
C ASN A 201 -17.57 3.28 -12.35
N LYS A 202 -17.64 2.86 -13.61
CA LYS A 202 -17.23 1.54 -14.08
C LYS A 202 -15.75 1.59 -14.45
N TRP A 203 -14.97 0.66 -13.92
CA TRP A 203 -13.54 0.57 -14.13
C TRP A 203 -13.18 -0.77 -14.78
N LYS A 204 -12.32 -0.70 -15.81
CA LYS A 204 -11.68 -1.87 -16.41
C LYS A 204 -10.20 -1.89 -16.15
N LEU A 205 -9.63 -3.09 -16.03
CA LEU A 205 -8.19 -3.28 -15.88
C LEU A 205 -7.49 -3.07 -17.22
N LEU A 206 -6.37 -2.35 -17.18
CA LEU A 206 -5.49 -2.12 -18.33
C LEU A 206 -4.24 -3.01 -18.32
N GLY A 207 -3.85 -3.47 -17.14
CA GLY A 207 -2.62 -4.23 -16.92
C GLY A 207 -2.21 -4.19 -15.46
N CYS A 208 -1.23 -5.03 -15.11
CA CYS A 208 -0.64 -5.10 -13.79
C CYS A 208 0.88 -5.10 -13.93
N ARG A 209 1.57 -4.52 -12.95
CA ARG A 209 3.01 -4.69 -12.75
C ARG A 209 3.25 -5.25 -11.36
N VAL A 210 4.13 -6.23 -11.27
CA VAL A 210 4.54 -6.87 -10.02
C VAL A 210 5.93 -6.37 -9.65
N TYR A 211 6.12 -5.96 -8.40
CA TYR A 211 7.40 -5.48 -7.89
C TYR A 211 7.78 -6.21 -6.61
N ASP A 212 9.00 -6.74 -6.56
CA ASP A 212 9.67 -7.11 -5.31
C ASP A 212 10.14 -5.83 -4.61
N VAL A 213 9.73 -5.65 -3.35
CA VAL A 213 10.07 -4.45 -2.56
C VAL A 213 11.27 -4.63 -1.64
N SER A 214 11.93 -5.78 -1.64
CA SER A 214 13.14 -6.03 -0.82
C SER A 214 14.22 -4.97 -1.01
N GLY A 215 14.45 -4.54 -2.25
CA GLY A 215 15.41 -3.48 -2.60
C GLY A 215 14.81 -2.07 -2.70
N LEU A 216 13.54 -1.87 -2.34
CA LEU A 216 12.86 -0.59 -2.57
C LEU A 216 13.41 0.50 -1.63
N ILE A 217 13.91 1.58 -2.22
CA ILE A 217 14.32 2.78 -1.48
C ILE A 217 13.10 3.67 -1.28
N LEU A 218 12.73 3.86 -0.02
CA LEU A 218 11.63 4.73 0.38
C LEU A 218 12.12 6.17 0.52
N LYS A 219 11.29 7.09 0.03
CA LYS A 219 11.35 8.50 0.43
C LYS A 219 10.37 8.66 1.58
N THR A 220 10.88 8.79 2.80
CA THR A 220 10.01 8.99 3.96
C THR A 220 9.51 10.43 3.96
N LYS A 221 8.20 10.58 4.12
CA LYS A 221 7.57 11.87 4.42
C LYS A 221 7.04 11.76 5.84
N ILE A 222 7.55 12.59 6.73
CA ILE A 222 6.97 12.74 8.07
C ILE A 222 5.73 13.61 7.90
N GLU A 223 4.55 13.04 8.14
CA GLU A 223 3.30 13.77 8.14
C GLU A 223 2.86 14.00 9.60
N PHE A 224 2.81 15.26 10.01
CA PHE A 224 2.20 15.67 11.27
C PHE A 224 0.69 15.78 11.04
N ASN A 225 -0.05 14.72 11.36
CA ASN A 225 -1.50 14.72 11.29
C ASN A 225 -2.06 15.13 12.65
N SER A 226 -2.34 16.42 12.83
CA SER A 226 -3.16 16.92 13.94
C SER A 226 -4.59 17.08 13.42
N SER A 227 -5.59 16.58 14.16
CA SER A 227 -6.97 16.88 13.80
C SER A 227 -7.26 18.36 14.06
N PHE A 228 -8.28 18.90 13.39
CA PHE A 228 -8.76 20.25 13.70
C PHE A 228 -9.09 20.41 15.18
N LYS A 229 -9.65 19.36 15.79
CA LYS A 229 -9.94 19.30 17.21
C LYS A 229 -8.66 19.40 18.05
N ASP A 230 -7.62 18.62 17.74
CA ASP A 230 -6.35 18.69 18.48
C ASP A 230 -5.71 20.07 18.35
N LEU A 231 -5.76 20.67 17.15
CA LEU A 231 -5.25 22.02 16.93
C LEU A 231 -6.06 23.08 17.69
N ASP A 232 -7.37 22.90 17.86
CA ASP A 232 -8.21 23.84 18.58
C ASP A 232 -8.11 23.69 20.11
N GLU A 233 -7.97 22.46 20.59
CA GLU A 233 -7.86 22.16 22.02
C GLU A 233 -6.45 22.38 22.59
N THR A 234 -5.41 22.10 21.80
CA THR A 234 -4.00 22.16 22.27
C THR A 234 -3.18 23.24 21.59
N GLY A 235 -3.62 23.71 20.41
CA GLY A 235 -2.97 24.80 19.72
C GLY A 235 -3.31 26.13 20.37
N LYS A 236 -2.31 26.99 20.51
CA LYS A 236 -2.55 28.38 20.91
C LYS A 236 -3.15 29.12 19.71
N ARG A 237 -4.44 29.40 19.74
CA ARG A 237 -5.11 30.22 18.73
C ARG A 237 -4.53 31.64 18.76
N LEU A 238 -3.81 32.05 17.71
CA LEU A 238 -3.12 33.33 17.64
C LEU A 238 -3.98 34.46 17.06
N LEU A 239 -4.96 34.15 16.21
CA LEU A 239 -5.84 35.12 15.57
C LEU A 239 -7.15 34.43 15.14
N THR A 240 -8.27 35.15 15.20
CA THR A 240 -9.54 34.79 14.55
C THR A 240 -9.95 35.95 13.66
N VAL A 241 -10.27 35.70 12.39
CA VAL A 241 -10.70 36.75 11.43
C VAL A 241 -12.07 36.38 10.89
N GLY A 242 -13.07 37.22 11.17
CA GLY A 242 -14.45 37.04 10.74
C GLY A 242 -15.30 36.23 11.72
N SER A 243 -16.52 36.71 11.94
CA SER A 243 -17.63 36.03 12.62
C SER A 243 -18.63 35.52 11.61
#